data_AF-A0AAI8NGX8-F1
#
_entry.id   AF-A0AAI8NGX8-F1
#
_cell.length_a   1.000
_cell.length_b   1.000
_cell.length_c   1.000
_cell.angle_alpha   90.00
_cell.angle_beta   90.00
_cell.angle_gamma   90.00
#
_symmetry.space_group_name_H-M   'P 1'
#
loop_
_entity.id
_entity.type
_entity.pdbx_description
1 polymer ?
#
loop_
_entity_poly.entity_id
_entity_poly.type
_entity_poly.pdbx_seq_one_letter_code
_entity_poly.pdbx_strand_id
1 'polypeptide(L)'
;MNENAQISATAATELPTPRQRPQVPHLDGRPNATEAQRAVALTWVRRGIPVVPCGRTDKAAMAAGFGKNATAEQLERFGDPEWVARAWSTKYARAHVGLLTGRVTQAAPAELGRGLVVIDLDMPKAGAELPGGRWAGCAGGTDVLERLVREAGAEWPDTYTVLTPSGGMHLYYRQPEDGPLIGCATGAGGDLEHPRPPHIGPMVDVRGIGGYVIAAGSHSAAQGRPYARESPPDLLPQPLPAWLLELLRPATAPAPAPRPAVRILPTGDRAERYATAALNGEVDGVTTAPEGERNRRLFAAARRLAELAPTAPAVLDQAVVHDDLAAAARAAGIGEQEALRTIRSGWTAGQRGAMGGAA
;
A
#
# COMPACT_ATOMS: atom_id res chain seq x y z
N MET A 1 19.94 53.72 20.01
CA MET A 1 19.55 53.42 18.62
C MET A 1 20.66 52.57 18.02
N ASN A 2 20.27 51.38 17.57
CA ASN A 2 20.99 50.43 16.72
C ASN A 2 22.39 49.97 17.13
N GLU A 3 22.45 48.86 17.87
CA GLU A 3 23.55 47.91 17.76
C GLU A 3 23.05 46.63 17.11
N ASN A 4 23.62 46.34 15.93
CA ASN A 4 23.46 45.10 15.19
C ASN A 4 24.07 43.95 16.00
N ALA A 5 23.22 43.05 16.52
CA ALA A 5 23.69 41.76 17.00
C ALA A 5 23.95 40.85 15.79
N GLN A 6 25.24 40.66 15.48
CA GLN A 6 25.72 39.59 14.63
C GLN A 6 25.31 38.25 15.26
N ILE A 7 24.41 37.52 14.60
CA ILE A 7 24.13 36.13 14.96
C ILE A 7 25.25 35.29 14.35
N SER A 8 26.20 34.93 15.21
CA SER A 8 27.22 33.91 14.92
C SER A 8 26.55 32.60 14.57
N ALA A 9 26.82 32.12 13.36
CA ALA A 9 26.59 30.75 12.96
C ALA A 9 27.60 29.84 13.66
N THR A 10 27.16 29.02 14.60
CA THR A 10 27.96 27.91 15.13
C THR A 10 27.10 26.71 15.51
N ALA A 11 27.59 25.55 15.06
CA ALA A 11 27.39 24.19 15.55
C ALA A 11 26.12 23.43 15.12
N ALA A 12 26.33 22.68 14.02
CA ALA A 12 25.75 21.39 13.69
C ALA A 12 24.96 20.69 14.81
N THR A 13 23.66 20.55 14.59
CA THR A 13 22.76 19.65 15.31
C THR A 13 23.03 18.22 14.88
N GLU A 14 24.07 17.58 15.43
CA GLU A 14 24.21 16.13 15.34
C GLU A 14 23.22 15.46 16.31
N LEU A 15 22.33 14.64 15.77
CA LEU A 15 21.47 13.76 16.57
C LEU A 15 22.33 12.66 17.22
N PRO A 16 22.07 12.28 18.48
CA PRO A 16 22.88 11.31 19.20
C PRO A 16 22.79 9.91 18.54
N THR A 17 23.95 9.31 18.26
CA THR A 17 24.04 7.95 17.72
C THR A 17 23.58 6.90 18.75
N PRO A 18 23.11 5.72 18.30
CA PRO A 18 22.49 4.69 19.16
C PRO A 18 23.34 4.16 20.33
N ARG A 19 24.65 4.46 20.37
CA ARG A 19 25.59 3.95 21.38
C ARG A 19 25.63 4.75 22.69
N GLN A 20 24.85 5.83 22.83
CA GLN A 20 24.89 6.71 24.01
C GLN A 20 23.59 6.72 24.85
N ARG A 21 22.69 5.75 24.69
CA ARG A 21 21.41 5.75 25.43
C ARG A 21 21.56 5.14 26.85
N PRO A 22 21.07 5.80 27.92
CA PRO A 22 21.17 5.30 29.28
C PRO A 22 20.40 3.99 29.46
N GLN A 23 20.96 3.07 30.26
CA GLN A 23 20.29 1.82 30.63
C GLN A 23 19.00 2.12 31.40
N VAL A 24 17.89 1.54 30.93
CA VAL A 24 16.58 1.63 31.61
C VAL A 24 16.67 0.84 32.93
N PRO A 25 16.25 1.42 34.07
CA PRO A 25 16.24 0.71 35.35
C PRO A 25 15.37 -0.55 35.29
N HIS A 26 15.89 -1.64 35.85
CA HIS A 26 15.19 -2.91 35.95
C HIS A 26 14.04 -2.77 36.96
N LEU A 27 12.79 -2.74 36.49
CA LEU A 27 11.61 -2.73 37.38
C LEU A 27 11.43 -4.13 37.99
N ASP A 28 11.52 -4.20 39.33
CA ASP A 28 11.20 -5.38 40.12
C ASP A 28 9.69 -5.60 40.21
N GLY A 29 9.28 -6.87 40.10
CA GLY A 29 7.87 -7.29 40.04
C GLY A 29 7.40 -7.58 38.62
N ARG A 30 7.95 -8.63 37.98
CA ARG A 30 7.50 -9.04 36.64
C ARG A 30 6.06 -9.58 36.73
N PRO A 31 5.06 -8.96 36.11
CA PRO A 31 3.74 -9.59 35.99
C PRO A 31 3.88 -10.97 35.37
N ASN A 32 2.99 -11.90 35.72
CA ASN A 32 2.95 -13.22 35.08
C ASN A 32 2.99 -13.01 33.56
N ALA A 33 3.99 -13.60 32.89
CA ALA A 33 4.22 -13.38 31.48
C ALA A 33 2.96 -13.64 30.64
N THR A 34 2.10 -14.56 31.09
CA THR A 34 0.80 -14.84 30.50
C THR A 34 -0.16 -13.68 30.61
N GLU A 35 -0.34 -13.12 31.81
CA GLU A 35 -1.21 -11.97 32.05
C GLU A 35 -0.72 -10.75 31.27
N ALA A 36 0.60 -10.56 31.21
CA ALA A 36 1.21 -9.47 30.44
C ALA A 36 0.93 -9.59 28.93
N GLN A 37 1.11 -10.76 28.32
CA GLN A 37 0.82 -10.94 26.88
C GLN A 37 -0.67 -10.81 26.58
N ARG A 38 -1.54 -11.34 27.46
CA ARG A 38 -3.00 -11.18 27.33
C ARG A 38 -3.40 -9.71 27.39
N ALA A 39 -2.84 -8.94 28.32
CA ALA A 39 -3.13 -7.52 28.45
C ALA A 39 -2.69 -6.72 27.21
N VAL A 40 -1.52 -7.04 26.64
CA VAL A 40 -1.06 -6.46 25.37
C VAL A 40 -2.03 -6.77 24.24
N ALA A 41 -2.42 -8.04 24.07
CA ALA A 41 -3.34 -8.47 23.02
C ALA A 41 -4.69 -7.73 23.11
N LEU A 42 -5.30 -7.70 24.30
CA LEU A 42 -6.57 -7.03 24.51
C LEU A 42 -6.49 -5.50 24.34
N THR A 43 -5.35 -4.89 24.65
CA THR A 43 -5.14 -3.44 24.45
C THR A 43 -5.23 -3.08 22.95
N TRP A 44 -4.63 -3.88 22.08
CA TRP A 44 -4.66 -3.62 20.63
C TRP A 44 -6.01 -3.96 20.02
N VAL A 45 -6.64 -5.06 20.46
CA VAL A 45 -8.01 -5.40 20.03
C VAL A 45 -9.00 -4.29 20.37
N ARG A 46 -8.95 -3.73 21.59
CA ARG A 46 -9.79 -2.57 21.98
C ARG A 46 -9.55 -1.33 21.13
N ARG A 47 -8.41 -1.23 20.45
CA ARG A 47 -8.09 -0.15 19.51
C ARG A 47 -8.51 -0.46 18.07
N GLY A 48 -9.21 -1.59 17.84
CA GLY A 48 -9.62 -2.06 16.52
C GLY A 48 -8.48 -2.63 15.69
N ILE A 49 -7.38 -3.08 16.33
CA ILE A 49 -6.25 -3.71 15.67
C ILE A 49 -6.27 -5.22 15.99
N PRO A 50 -6.57 -6.08 14.99
CA PRO A 50 -6.57 -7.52 15.17
C PRO A 50 -5.19 -8.08 15.51
N VAL A 51 -5.15 -9.16 16.28
CA VAL A 51 -3.91 -9.76 16.77
C VAL A 51 -3.83 -11.25 16.47
N VAL A 52 -2.61 -11.76 16.26
CA VAL A 52 -2.31 -13.16 15.99
C VAL A 52 -1.22 -13.67 16.96
N PRO A 53 -1.34 -14.89 17.52
CA PRO A 53 -0.29 -15.42 18.37
C PRO A 53 0.94 -15.80 17.55
N CYS A 54 2.13 -15.41 18.02
CA CYS A 54 3.40 -15.67 17.34
C CYS A 54 4.39 -16.43 18.26
N GLY A 55 5.25 -17.26 17.65
CA GLY A 55 6.30 -17.99 18.35
C GLY A 55 7.31 -17.04 19.01
N ARG A 56 7.80 -17.38 20.21
CA ARG A 56 8.77 -16.54 20.96
C ARG A 56 10.21 -16.64 20.45
N THR A 57 10.46 -17.63 19.61
CA THR A 57 11.79 -17.99 19.10
C THR A 57 11.93 -17.59 17.63
N ASP A 58 10.97 -17.98 16.80
CA ASP A 58 10.98 -17.78 15.35
C ASP A 58 10.07 -16.63 14.88
N LYS A 59 9.25 -16.07 15.79
CA LYS A 59 8.26 -15.01 15.50
C LYS A 59 7.16 -15.44 14.53
N ALA A 60 7.08 -16.72 14.17
CA ALA A 60 6.12 -17.24 13.20
C ALA A 60 4.71 -17.26 13.80
N ALA A 61 3.71 -16.90 12.99
CA ALA A 61 2.32 -16.99 13.43
C ALA A 61 1.91 -18.44 13.72
N MET A 62 1.21 -18.64 14.83
CA MET A 62 0.81 -19.94 15.37
C MET A 62 -0.68 -20.26 15.13
N ALA A 63 -1.37 -19.41 14.37
CA ALA A 63 -2.76 -19.58 13.97
C ALA A 63 -2.90 -19.22 12.48
N ALA A 64 -3.65 -20.02 11.71
CA ALA A 64 -3.89 -19.77 10.28
C ALA A 64 -5.04 -18.78 10.04
N GLY A 65 -5.47 -18.56 8.79
CA GLY A 65 -6.69 -17.76 8.51
C GLY A 65 -6.52 -16.25 8.55
N PHE A 66 -5.27 -15.77 8.40
CA PHE A 66 -4.97 -14.38 8.12
C PHE A 66 -4.03 -14.32 6.90
N GLY A 67 -3.83 -13.14 6.33
CA GLY A 67 -2.96 -12.92 5.19
C GLY A 67 -3.62 -12.11 4.09
N LYS A 68 -2.92 -11.93 2.97
CA LYS A 68 -3.34 -11.02 1.88
C LYS A 68 -4.69 -11.40 1.26
N ASN A 69 -5.04 -12.69 1.30
CA ASN A 69 -6.25 -13.24 0.70
C ASN A 69 -7.29 -13.66 1.75
N ALA A 70 -7.10 -13.31 3.02
CA ALA A 70 -8.03 -13.66 4.07
C ALA A 70 -9.34 -12.86 3.93
N THR A 71 -10.48 -13.53 4.09
CA THR A 71 -11.79 -12.87 4.10
C THR A 71 -12.01 -12.12 5.41
N ALA A 72 -12.98 -11.20 5.42
CA ALA A 72 -13.38 -10.50 6.64
C ALA A 72 -13.78 -11.47 7.76
N GLU A 73 -14.56 -12.51 7.42
CA GLU A 73 -15.00 -13.55 8.35
C GLU A 73 -13.82 -14.33 8.96
N GLN A 74 -12.81 -14.66 8.14
CA GLN A 74 -11.60 -15.34 8.64
C GLN A 74 -10.80 -14.47 9.61
N LEU A 75 -10.85 -13.14 9.44
CA LEU A 75 -10.14 -12.17 10.27
C LEU A 75 -10.89 -11.82 11.57
N GLU A 76 -12.21 -11.99 11.62
CA GLU A 76 -13.08 -11.55 12.71
C GLU A 76 -12.59 -12.04 14.09
N ARG A 77 -12.26 -13.33 14.19
CA ARG A 77 -11.78 -13.94 15.44
C ARG A 77 -10.52 -13.27 16.02
N PHE A 78 -9.68 -12.67 15.18
CA PHE A 78 -8.45 -12.01 15.62
C PHE A 78 -8.70 -10.62 16.21
N GLY A 79 -9.88 -10.05 15.98
CA GLY A 79 -10.38 -8.84 16.65
C GLY A 79 -11.45 -9.11 17.71
N ASP A 80 -11.85 -10.36 17.94
CA ASP A 80 -12.80 -10.71 19.00
C ASP A 80 -12.10 -10.73 20.38
N PRO A 81 -12.48 -9.83 21.32
CA PRO A 81 -11.91 -9.79 22.66
C PRO A 81 -12.07 -11.10 23.44
N GLU A 82 -13.17 -11.85 23.25
CA GLU A 82 -13.43 -13.09 23.97
C GLU A 82 -12.53 -14.21 23.47
N TRP A 83 -12.44 -14.38 22.15
CA TRP A 83 -11.51 -15.33 21.54
C TRP A 83 -10.08 -15.02 21.94
N VAL A 84 -9.64 -13.77 21.82
CA VAL A 84 -8.26 -13.34 22.17
C VAL A 84 -7.97 -13.56 23.66
N ALA A 85 -8.91 -13.21 24.54
CA ALA A 85 -8.75 -13.47 25.97
C ALA A 85 -8.58 -14.96 26.27
N ARG A 86 -9.38 -15.83 25.64
CA ARG A 86 -9.31 -17.28 25.84
C ARG A 86 -8.03 -17.87 25.26
N ALA A 87 -7.64 -17.43 24.07
CA ALA A 87 -6.44 -17.86 23.35
C ALA A 87 -5.16 -17.64 24.19
N TRP A 88 -4.99 -16.44 24.75
CA TRP A 88 -3.85 -16.09 25.62
C TRP A 88 -4.00 -16.52 27.08
N SER A 89 -5.14 -17.07 27.49
CA SER A 89 -5.26 -17.74 28.81
C SER A 89 -4.98 -19.24 28.74
N THR A 90 -4.89 -19.81 27.52
CA THR A 90 -4.79 -21.26 27.31
C THR A 90 -3.64 -21.61 26.38
N LYS A 91 -3.95 -21.95 25.12
CA LYS A 91 -3.02 -22.48 24.11
C LYS A 91 -1.84 -21.56 23.82
N TYR A 92 -2.02 -20.25 23.91
CA TYR A 92 -1.04 -19.25 23.51
C TYR A 92 -0.56 -18.38 24.68
N ALA A 93 -0.65 -18.89 25.91
CA ALA A 93 -0.35 -18.14 27.13
C ALA A 93 0.94 -17.30 27.08
N ARG A 94 2.01 -17.86 26.50
CA ARG A 94 3.32 -17.20 26.45
C ARG A 94 3.69 -16.65 25.07
N ALA A 95 2.81 -16.80 24.08
CA ALA A 95 3.06 -16.39 22.70
C ALA A 95 3.25 -14.88 22.61
N HIS A 96 4.10 -14.46 21.67
CA HIS A 96 4.14 -13.08 21.25
C HIS A 96 2.79 -12.64 20.70
N VAL A 97 2.50 -11.35 20.82
CA VAL A 97 1.35 -10.72 20.19
C VAL A 97 1.80 -10.12 18.86
N GLY A 98 1.40 -10.73 17.76
CA GLY A 98 1.53 -10.15 16.42
C GLY A 98 0.34 -9.23 16.13
N LEU A 99 0.59 -8.01 15.68
CA LEU A 99 -0.41 -7.04 15.24
C LEU A 99 -0.61 -7.21 13.75
N LEU A 100 -1.81 -7.58 13.31
CA LEU A 100 -2.11 -7.72 11.88
C LEU A 100 -2.05 -6.34 11.21
N THR A 101 -1.35 -6.25 10.08
CA THR A 101 -1.14 -5.00 9.33
C THR A 101 -1.97 -4.95 8.04
N GLY A 102 -2.19 -3.72 7.58
CA GLY A 102 -2.95 -3.34 6.41
C GLY A 102 -4.45 -3.24 6.64
N ARG A 103 -5.14 -2.73 5.63
CA ARG A 103 -6.62 -2.71 5.58
C ARG A 103 -7.15 -4.05 5.08
N VAL A 104 -8.36 -4.40 5.52
CA VAL A 104 -9.11 -5.51 4.93
C VAL A 104 -9.58 -5.08 3.53
N THR A 105 -9.38 -5.95 2.54
CA THR A 105 -9.65 -5.65 1.11
C THR A 105 -11.09 -5.89 0.69
N GLN A 106 -11.89 -6.52 1.55
CA GLN A 106 -13.33 -6.75 1.39
C GLN A 106 -14.07 -6.13 2.57
N ALA A 107 -15.36 -5.81 2.39
CA ALA A 107 -16.23 -5.18 3.38
C ALA A 107 -16.29 -5.97 4.70
N ALA A 108 -15.26 -5.84 5.53
CA ALA A 108 -15.28 -6.17 6.94
C ALA A 108 -16.15 -5.13 7.65
N PRO A 109 -16.69 -5.45 8.84
CA PRO A 109 -17.24 -4.43 9.72
C PRO A 109 -16.23 -3.27 9.79
N ALA A 110 -16.69 -2.03 9.66
CA ALA A 110 -15.84 -0.83 9.62
C ALA A 110 -14.91 -0.69 10.84
N GLU A 111 -15.15 -1.51 11.88
CA GLU A 111 -14.43 -1.55 13.14
C GLU A 111 -13.22 -2.52 13.15
N LEU A 112 -13.12 -3.47 12.20
CA LEU A 112 -12.05 -4.45 12.16
C LEU A 112 -10.87 -3.99 11.29
N GLY A 113 -9.74 -3.66 11.92
CA GLY A 113 -8.48 -3.37 11.23
C GLY A 113 -8.40 -1.95 10.71
N ARG A 114 -8.30 -0.97 11.63
CA ARG A 114 -7.87 0.40 11.29
C ARG A 114 -6.50 0.30 10.60
N GLY A 115 -6.48 0.49 9.28
CA GLY A 115 -5.37 0.14 8.39
C GLY A 115 -3.99 0.49 8.93
N LEU A 116 -3.31 -0.47 9.55
CA LEU A 116 -2.02 -0.25 10.19
C LEU A 116 -0.91 -0.51 9.17
N VAL A 117 -0.05 0.46 8.90
CA VAL A 117 1.16 0.27 8.11
C VAL A 117 2.34 0.46 9.02
N VAL A 118 3.29 -0.46 8.99
CA VAL A 118 4.49 -0.38 9.83
C VAL A 118 5.72 -0.37 8.94
N ILE A 119 6.61 0.59 9.19
CA ILE A 119 7.95 0.64 8.60
C ILE A 119 8.89 0.03 9.62
N ASP A 120 9.46 -1.11 9.27
CA ASP A 120 10.31 -1.95 10.10
C ASP A 120 11.77 -1.73 9.68
N LEU A 121 12.48 -0.95 10.49
CA LEU A 121 13.84 -0.48 10.27
C LEU A 121 14.80 -1.48 10.92
N ASP A 122 15.37 -2.33 10.09
CA ASP A 122 16.22 -3.43 10.54
C ASP A 122 17.68 -3.02 10.71
N MET A 123 18.39 -3.83 11.49
CA MET A 123 19.85 -3.78 11.60
C MET A 123 20.46 -4.90 10.76
N PRO A 124 21.58 -4.65 10.06
CA PRO A 124 22.31 -5.72 9.39
C PRO A 124 22.81 -6.74 10.42
N LYS A 125 23.00 -7.98 9.95
CA LYS A 125 23.70 -9.00 10.75
C LYS A 125 25.13 -8.53 11.04
N ALA A 126 25.71 -9.00 12.13
CA ALA A 126 27.07 -8.64 12.51
C ALA A 126 28.05 -8.89 11.34
N GLY A 127 28.80 -7.86 10.97
CA GLY A 127 29.77 -7.89 9.87
C GLY A 127 29.20 -7.77 8.46
N ALA A 128 27.87 -7.65 8.30
CA ALA A 128 27.27 -7.35 7.01
C ALA A 128 27.24 -5.82 6.77
N GLU A 129 27.62 -5.40 5.58
CA GLU A 129 27.54 -4.02 5.12
C GLU A 129 26.33 -3.84 4.22
N LEU A 130 25.76 -2.63 4.22
CA LEU A 130 24.73 -2.25 3.27
C LEU A 130 25.37 -1.96 1.89
N PRO A 131 24.59 -2.03 0.80
CA PRO A 131 25.09 -1.69 -0.53
C PRO A 131 25.74 -0.29 -0.58
N GLY A 132 26.73 -0.13 -1.44
CA GLY A 132 27.34 1.18 -1.73
C GLY A 132 26.42 2.10 -2.55
N GLY A 133 27.02 3.05 -3.27
CA GLY A 133 26.26 3.99 -4.10
C GLY A 133 25.43 4.94 -3.24
N ARG A 134 24.11 5.05 -3.50
CA ARG A 134 23.25 5.99 -2.77
C ARG A 134 23.13 5.70 -1.27
N TRP A 135 23.38 4.45 -0.86
CA TRP A 135 23.30 4.02 0.55
C TRP A 135 24.67 3.99 1.24
N ALA A 136 25.72 4.49 0.58
CA ALA A 136 27.03 4.60 1.18
C ALA A 136 26.95 5.37 2.52
N GLY A 137 27.54 4.76 3.56
CA GLY A 137 27.55 5.31 4.92
C GLY A 137 26.33 4.97 5.79
N CYS A 138 25.30 4.31 5.25
CA CYS A 138 24.17 3.84 6.06
C CYS A 138 24.55 2.56 6.84
N ALA A 139 24.33 2.56 8.15
CA ALA A 139 24.59 1.44 9.04
C ALA A 139 23.37 0.53 9.27
N GLY A 140 22.18 0.94 8.84
CA GLY A 140 20.93 0.17 8.97
C GLY A 140 19.71 0.93 8.45
N GLY A 141 18.52 0.38 8.70
CA GLY A 141 17.26 0.92 8.19
C GLY A 141 16.96 2.35 8.64
N THR A 142 17.37 2.73 9.86
CA THR A 142 17.22 4.10 10.36
C THR A 142 17.94 5.12 9.49
N ASP A 143 19.22 4.87 9.17
CA ASP A 143 20.02 5.79 8.34
C ASP A 143 19.48 5.86 6.91
N VAL A 144 18.95 4.74 6.40
CA VAL A 144 18.28 4.67 5.10
C VAL A 144 17.02 5.54 5.11
N LEU A 145 16.18 5.44 6.16
CA LEU A 145 15.00 6.27 6.27
C LEU A 145 15.34 7.75 6.49
N GLU A 146 16.35 8.07 7.30
CA GLU A 146 16.82 9.46 7.47
C GLU A 146 17.24 10.09 6.15
N ARG A 147 17.92 9.33 5.29
CA ARG A 147 18.27 9.77 3.95
C ARG A 147 17.03 10.06 3.12
N LEU A 148 16.05 9.16 3.11
CA LEU A 148 14.77 9.37 2.40
C LEU A 148 14.00 10.58 2.92
N VAL A 149 14.00 10.81 4.24
CA VAL A 149 13.39 12.00 4.88
C VAL A 149 14.06 13.28 4.37
N ARG A 150 15.40 13.33 4.33
CA ARG A 150 16.17 14.48 3.82
C ARG A 150 15.89 14.72 2.33
N GLU A 151 15.86 13.68 1.51
CA GLU A 151 15.55 13.78 0.08
C GLU A 151 14.13 14.30 -0.18
N ALA A 152 13.18 13.93 0.68
CA ALA A 152 11.81 14.42 0.63
C ALA A 152 11.67 15.86 1.17
N GLY A 153 12.71 16.45 1.74
CA GLY A 153 12.64 17.74 2.45
C GLY A 153 11.69 17.71 3.65
N ALA A 154 11.53 16.53 4.27
CA ALA A 154 10.62 16.30 5.38
C ALA A 154 11.35 16.27 6.73
N GLU A 155 10.58 16.23 7.81
CA GLU A 155 11.10 15.97 9.16
C GLU A 155 10.98 14.49 9.54
N TRP A 156 11.76 14.07 10.53
CA TRP A 156 11.65 12.72 11.06
C TRP A 156 10.23 12.49 11.60
N PRO A 157 9.55 11.39 11.24
CA PRO A 157 8.15 11.20 11.63
C PRO A 157 7.98 11.04 13.15
N ASP A 158 7.16 11.89 13.76
CA ASP A 158 6.71 11.71 15.13
C ASP A 158 5.48 10.78 15.15
N THR A 159 5.69 9.51 15.48
CA THR A 159 4.62 8.50 15.53
C THR A 159 4.87 7.44 16.59
N TYR A 160 3.87 6.58 16.85
CA TYR A 160 4.05 5.43 17.74
C TYR A 160 5.23 4.58 17.27
N THR A 161 6.23 4.47 18.14
CA THR A 161 7.55 3.94 17.82
C THR A 161 7.96 2.86 18.82
N VAL A 162 8.48 1.75 18.31
CA VAL A 162 8.90 0.57 19.10
C VAL A 162 10.30 0.14 18.71
N LEU A 163 11.19 0.03 19.69
CA LEU A 163 12.50 -0.56 19.54
C LEU A 163 12.40 -2.09 19.50
N THR A 164 13.07 -2.69 18.51
CA THR A 164 13.10 -4.14 18.36
C THR A 164 14.26 -4.74 19.17
N PRO A 165 14.16 -6.01 19.60
CA PRO A 165 15.23 -6.65 20.35
C PRO A 165 16.58 -6.73 19.60
N SER A 166 16.57 -6.75 18.26
CA SER A 166 17.75 -6.68 17.39
C SER A 166 18.42 -5.30 17.35
N GLY A 167 17.80 -4.27 17.93
CA GLY A 167 18.30 -2.89 17.89
C GLY A 167 17.75 -2.05 16.73
N GLY A 168 16.85 -2.62 15.92
CA GLY A 168 16.06 -1.88 14.93
C GLY A 168 14.85 -1.18 15.53
N MET A 169 13.95 -0.70 14.68
CA MET A 169 12.80 0.10 15.10
C MET A 169 11.58 -0.08 14.20
N HIS A 170 10.39 -0.17 14.79
CA HIS A 170 9.12 -0.12 14.08
C HIS A 170 8.51 1.28 14.20
N LEU A 171 8.15 1.90 13.08
CA LEU A 171 7.36 3.13 13.00
C LEU A 171 5.95 2.79 12.52
N TYR A 172 4.93 3.10 13.33
CA TYR A 172 3.55 2.70 13.07
C TYR A 172 2.73 3.85 12.51
N TYR A 173 1.95 3.60 11.48
CA TYR A 173 1.12 4.60 10.82
C TYR A 173 -0.30 4.10 10.56
N ARG A 174 -1.24 5.03 10.50
CA ARG A 174 -2.58 4.83 9.94
C ARG A 174 -2.53 5.08 8.45
N GLN A 175 -2.85 4.07 7.68
CA GLN A 175 -3.04 4.17 6.25
C GLN A 175 -4.28 5.01 5.94
N PRO A 176 -4.24 5.91 4.95
CA PRO A 176 -5.42 6.66 4.50
C PRO A 176 -6.51 5.71 3.97
N GLU A 177 -7.78 6.02 4.29
CA GLU A 177 -8.95 5.22 3.90
C GLU A 177 -9.25 5.31 2.40
N ASP A 178 -8.88 6.41 1.75
CA ASP A 178 -9.05 6.68 0.33
C ASP A 178 -7.76 6.43 -0.49
N GLY A 179 -6.65 6.12 0.17
CA GLY A 179 -5.37 5.86 -0.50
C GLY A 179 -5.25 4.47 -1.12
N PRO A 180 -4.15 4.19 -1.86
CA PRO A 180 -3.88 2.85 -2.38
C PRO A 180 -3.68 1.83 -1.25
N LEU A 181 -3.95 0.57 -1.54
CA LEU A 181 -3.62 -0.55 -0.67
C LEU A 181 -2.10 -0.78 -0.65
N ILE A 182 -1.49 -0.75 0.55
CA ILE A 182 -0.05 -0.95 0.75
C ILE A 182 0.18 -2.43 1.10
N GLY A 183 1.00 -3.11 0.29
CA GLY A 183 1.40 -4.49 0.53
C GLY A 183 2.61 -4.59 1.47
N CYS A 184 3.06 -5.82 1.72
CA CYS A 184 4.34 -6.04 2.39
C CYS A 184 5.51 -5.96 1.38
N ALA A 185 6.65 -5.45 1.82
CA ALA A 185 7.93 -5.50 1.13
C ALA A 185 9.05 -5.79 2.14
N THR A 186 10.11 -6.43 1.68
CA THR A 186 11.29 -6.72 2.50
C THR A 186 12.46 -5.87 2.02
N GLY A 187 13.15 -5.16 2.90
CA GLY A 187 14.36 -4.40 2.64
C GLY A 187 15.58 -5.26 2.29
N ALA A 188 15.41 -6.56 2.08
CA ALA A 188 16.39 -7.46 1.48
C ALA A 188 16.00 -7.92 0.06
N GLY A 189 14.82 -7.51 -0.44
CA GLY A 189 14.29 -7.88 -1.74
C GLY A 189 14.33 -6.72 -2.75
N GLY A 190 14.40 -7.07 -4.04
CA GLY A 190 14.35 -6.10 -5.15
C GLY A 190 15.71 -5.55 -5.57
N ASP A 191 15.68 -4.56 -6.46
CA ASP A 191 16.85 -3.76 -6.82
C ASP A 191 17.11 -2.79 -5.66
N LEU A 192 18.16 -3.06 -4.88
CA LEU A 192 18.49 -2.22 -3.73
C LEU A 192 19.07 -0.87 -4.16
N GLU A 193 19.64 -0.76 -5.37
CA GLU A 193 20.16 0.51 -5.88
C GLU A 193 19.01 1.42 -6.36
N HIS A 194 18.02 0.82 -7.03
CA HIS A 194 16.81 1.49 -7.54
C HIS A 194 15.53 0.81 -7.02
N PRO A 195 15.21 0.98 -5.72
CA PRO A 195 14.09 0.29 -5.11
C PRO A 195 12.77 0.72 -5.76
N ARG A 196 11.92 -0.28 -6.03
CA ARG A 196 10.58 -0.07 -6.58
C ARG A 196 9.51 -0.29 -5.51
N PRO A 197 8.49 0.56 -5.44
CA PRO A 197 7.47 0.46 -4.40
C PRO A 197 6.79 -0.93 -4.38
N PRO A 198 6.46 -1.47 -3.19
CA PRO A 198 6.60 -0.82 -1.89
C PRO A 198 8.01 -0.95 -1.27
N HIS A 199 9.02 -1.43 -2.00
CA HIS A 199 10.41 -1.39 -1.54
C HIS A 199 10.94 0.03 -1.67
N ILE A 200 11.55 0.55 -0.60
CA ILE A 200 12.03 1.94 -0.55
C ILE A 200 13.52 2.05 -0.20
N GLY A 201 14.15 0.95 0.24
CA GLY A 201 15.59 0.89 0.48
C GLY A 201 16.00 -0.37 1.23
N PRO A 202 17.32 -0.62 1.34
CA PRO A 202 17.85 -1.74 2.10
C PRO A 202 17.52 -1.60 3.59
N MET A 203 17.28 -2.73 4.27
CA MET A 203 16.96 -2.79 5.71
C MET A 203 15.69 -2.00 6.12
N VAL A 204 14.84 -1.64 5.16
CA VAL A 204 13.54 -1.01 5.41
C VAL A 204 12.44 -1.95 4.93
N ASP A 205 11.90 -2.72 5.85
CA ASP A 205 10.75 -3.59 5.63
C ASP A 205 9.45 -2.76 5.72
N VAL A 206 8.51 -3.05 4.84
CA VAL A 206 7.16 -2.46 4.87
C VAL A 206 6.17 -3.56 5.22
N ARG A 207 5.39 -3.34 6.26
CA ARG A 207 4.37 -4.28 6.74
C ARG A 207 3.01 -3.66 6.50
N GLY A 208 2.40 -4.08 5.39
CA GLY A 208 1.06 -3.71 4.98
C GLY A 208 0.13 -4.91 5.00
N ILE A 209 -0.76 -5.00 4.03
CA ILE A 209 -1.81 -6.02 3.97
C ILE A 209 -1.24 -7.44 4.00
N GLY A 210 -1.81 -8.25 4.89
CA GLY A 210 -1.46 -9.66 5.06
C GLY A 210 -0.19 -9.90 5.88
N GLY A 211 0.45 -8.83 6.36
CA GLY A 211 1.59 -8.89 7.27
C GLY A 211 1.18 -8.80 8.73
N TYR A 212 2.19 -8.85 9.59
CA TYR A 212 2.08 -8.52 11.00
C TYR A 212 3.43 -8.04 11.54
N VAL A 213 3.39 -7.38 12.70
CA VAL A 213 4.58 -7.06 13.50
C VAL A 213 4.39 -7.45 14.95
N ILE A 214 5.47 -7.76 15.66
CA ILE A 214 5.37 -8.07 17.08
C ILE A 214 5.13 -6.78 17.89
N ALA A 215 4.13 -6.81 18.77
CA ALA A 215 3.72 -5.67 19.59
C ALA A 215 4.72 -5.33 20.69
N ALA A 216 4.80 -4.05 21.08
CA ALA A 216 5.50 -3.64 22.29
C ALA A 216 4.96 -4.39 23.53
N GLY A 217 5.85 -4.70 24.48
CA GLY A 217 5.54 -5.53 25.64
C GLY A 217 5.73 -7.04 25.41
N SER A 218 5.95 -7.47 24.18
CA SER A 218 6.43 -8.82 23.86
C SER A 218 7.91 -9.00 24.23
N HIS A 219 8.29 -10.17 24.76
CA HIS A 219 9.68 -10.47 25.15
C HIS A 219 10.32 -11.58 24.30
N SER A 220 11.38 -11.25 23.54
CA SER A 220 12.09 -12.19 22.66
C SER A 220 12.93 -13.14 23.49
N ALA A 221 12.61 -14.44 23.46
CA ALA A 221 13.40 -15.43 24.20
C ALA A 221 14.78 -15.66 23.57
N ALA A 222 14.88 -15.56 22.24
CA ALA A 222 16.13 -15.75 21.52
C ALA A 222 17.15 -14.64 21.77
N GLN A 223 16.68 -13.39 21.96
CA GLN A 223 17.54 -12.22 22.11
C GLN A 223 17.55 -11.66 23.55
N GLY A 224 16.72 -12.21 24.45
CA GLY A 224 16.64 -11.80 25.85
C GLY A 224 16.15 -10.36 26.09
N ARG A 225 15.63 -9.68 25.05
CA ARG A 225 15.20 -8.27 25.10
C ARG A 225 13.73 -8.12 24.68
N PRO A 226 12.99 -7.15 25.24
CA PRO A 226 11.62 -6.87 24.84
C PRO A 226 11.56 -6.03 23.57
N TYR A 227 10.40 -6.09 22.90
CA TYR A 227 9.93 -5.02 22.04
C TYR A 227 9.50 -3.87 22.95
N ALA A 228 10.25 -2.78 22.96
CA ALA A 228 10.07 -1.69 23.91
C ALA A 228 9.51 -0.47 23.20
N ARG A 229 8.40 0.08 23.71
CA ARG A 229 7.91 1.37 23.22
C ARG A 229 8.93 2.44 23.55
N GLU A 230 9.23 3.30 22.58
CA GLU A 230 10.12 4.45 22.75
C GLU A 230 9.35 5.78 22.70
N SER A 231 8.35 5.88 21.84
CA SER A 231 7.38 6.99 21.84
C SER A 231 6.67 7.22 23.19
N PRO A 232 6.20 8.46 23.48
CA PRO A 232 5.41 8.78 24.68
C PRO A 232 4.17 7.87 24.86
N PRO A 233 3.73 7.56 26.10
CA PRO A 233 2.65 6.60 26.38
C PRO A 233 1.29 6.86 25.71
N ASP A 234 1.00 8.10 25.38
CA ASP A 234 -0.24 8.58 24.77
C ASP A 234 -0.14 8.76 23.24
N LEU A 235 1.07 8.81 22.67
CA LEU A 235 1.26 8.95 21.23
C LEU A 235 0.78 7.71 20.48
N LEU A 236 -0.32 7.81 19.75
CA LEU A 236 -0.87 6.72 18.92
C LEU A 236 -0.25 6.73 17.50
N PRO A 237 -0.45 5.67 16.69
CA PRO A 237 -0.07 5.68 15.28
C PRO A 237 -0.66 6.89 14.54
N GLN A 238 0.22 7.71 13.98
CA GLN A 238 -0.15 8.91 13.23
C GLN A 238 -0.53 8.58 11.79
N PRO A 239 -1.26 9.46 11.07
CA PRO A 239 -1.49 9.30 9.64
C PRO A 239 -0.16 9.08 8.89
N LEU A 240 -0.16 8.19 7.90
CA LEU A 240 1.00 7.95 7.05
C LEU A 240 1.36 9.26 6.32
N PRO A 241 2.59 9.80 6.49
CA PRO A 241 2.98 11.04 5.84
C PRO A 241 2.90 10.93 4.31
N ALA A 242 2.47 12.00 3.64
CA ALA A 242 2.24 12.00 2.20
C ALA A 242 3.51 11.61 1.41
N TRP A 243 4.68 12.14 1.79
CA TRP A 243 5.95 11.80 1.13
C TRP A 243 6.26 10.30 1.19
N LEU A 244 5.97 9.66 2.33
CA LEU A 244 6.20 8.22 2.51
C LEU A 244 5.14 7.42 1.77
N LEU A 245 3.88 7.88 1.75
CA LEU A 245 2.83 7.27 0.93
C LEU A 245 3.20 7.27 -0.55
N GLU A 246 3.76 8.35 -1.08
CA GLU A 246 4.22 8.41 -2.47
C GLU A 246 5.35 7.41 -2.76
N LEU A 247 6.31 7.25 -1.83
CA LEU A 247 7.37 6.23 -1.96
C LEU A 247 6.84 4.80 -1.88
N LEU A 248 5.78 4.56 -1.13
CA LEU A 248 5.18 3.23 -0.94
C LEU A 248 4.16 2.88 -2.01
N ARG A 249 3.66 3.87 -2.76
CA ARG A 249 2.67 3.68 -3.81
C ARG A 249 3.30 2.87 -4.94
N PRO A 250 2.81 1.66 -5.26
CA PRO A 250 3.18 0.98 -6.50
C PRO A 250 3.07 1.98 -7.64
N ALA A 251 4.16 2.17 -8.41
CA ALA A 251 4.02 2.81 -9.72
C ALA A 251 2.83 2.11 -10.36
N THR A 252 1.79 2.87 -10.72
CA THR A 252 0.63 2.31 -11.39
C THR A 252 1.20 1.51 -12.54
N ALA A 253 1.17 0.19 -12.43
CA ALA A 253 1.64 -0.64 -13.53
C ALA A 253 0.88 -0.12 -14.74
N PRO A 254 1.53 0.17 -15.88
CA PRO A 254 0.77 0.32 -17.11
C PRO A 254 -0.18 -0.87 -17.12
N ALA A 255 -1.48 -0.58 -17.13
CA ALA A 255 -2.50 -1.61 -17.02
C ALA A 255 -2.05 -2.73 -17.95
N PRO A 256 -1.98 -4.00 -17.47
CA PRO A 256 -1.43 -5.08 -18.28
C PRO A 256 -2.06 -4.93 -19.64
N ALA A 257 -1.22 -4.73 -20.68
CA ALA A 257 -1.71 -4.57 -22.04
C ALA A 257 -2.77 -5.64 -22.21
N PRO A 258 -4.04 -5.27 -22.51
CA PRO A 258 -5.14 -6.20 -22.43
C PRO A 258 -4.70 -7.43 -23.20
N ARG A 259 -4.47 -8.53 -22.48
CA ARG A 259 -4.16 -9.81 -23.09
C ARG A 259 -5.32 -9.97 -24.07
N PRO A 260 -5.09 -10.08 -25.39
CA PRO A 260 -6.19 -10.12 -26.33
C PRO A 260 -7.11 -11.19 -25.78
N ALA A 261 -8.32 -10.77 -25.40
CA ALA A 261 -9.31 -11.74 -24.99
C ALA A 261 -9.32 -12.72 -26.16
N VAL A 262 -9.10 -14.00 -25.89
CA VAL A 262 -9.58 -15.01 -26.82
C VAL A 262 -11.09 -14.87 -26.75
N ARG A 263 -11.59 -13.90 -27.51
CA ARG A 263 -13.00 -13.68 -27.76
C ARG A 263 -13.36 -14.93 -28.53
N ILE A 264 -14.12 -15.80 -27.88
CA ILE A 264 -14.84 -16.85 -28.59
C ILE A 264 -15.57 -16.11 -29.71
N LEU A 265 -15.12 -16.32 -30.95
CA LEU A 265 -15.76 -15.73 -32.12
C LEU A 265 -17.23 -16.16 -32.06
N PRO A 266 -18.18 -15.21 -32.01
CA PRO A 266 -19.56 -15.57 -32.30
C PRO A 266 -19.58 -16.20 -33.68
N THR A 267 -20.26 -17.32 -33.82
CA THR A 267 -20.58 -17.96 -35.11
C THR A 267 -21.63 -17.13 -35.86
N GLY A 268 -21.37 -15.83 -36.00
CA GLY A 268 -22.31 -14.81 -36.44
C GLY A 268 -22.13 -14.37 -37.89
N ASP A 269 -23.16 -13.70 -38.39
CA ASP A 269 -23.33 -13.19 -39.76
C ASP A 269 -22.18 -12.25 -40.19
N ARG A 270 -22.00 -12.06 -41.50
CA ARG A 270 -20.97 -11.19 -42.11
C ARG A 270 -20.95 -9.78 -41.51
N ALA A 271 -22.12 -9.27 -41.11
CA ALA A 271 -22.27 -7.97 -40.46
C ALA A 271 -21.60 -7.89 -39.08
N GLU A 272 -21.69 -8.94 -38.26
CA GLU A 272 -21.07 -8.97 -36.92
C GLU A 272 -19.55 -9.05 -36.99
N ARG A 273 -19.02 -9.80 -37.96
CA ARG A 273 -17.57 -9.85 -38.22
C ARG A 273 -17.03 -8.48 -38.67
N TYR A 274 -17.76 -7.81 -39.54
CA TYR A 274 -17.40 -6.46 -39.99
C TYR A 274 -17.46 -5.45 -38.84
N ALA A 275 -18.53 -5.48 -38.04
CA ALA A 275 -18.68 -4.62 -36.88
C ALA A 275 -17.59 -4.85 -35.83
N THR A 276 -17.19 -6.10 -35.59
CA THR A 276 -16.09 -6.45 -34.69
C THR A 276 -14.77 -5.88 -35.21
N ALA A 277 -14.49 -6.00 -36.51
CA ALA A 277 -13.28 -5.43 -37.11
C ALA A 277 -13.28 -3.89 -37.06
N ALA A 278 -14.44 -3.25 -37.29
CA ALA A 278 -14.59 -1.80 -37.21
C ALA A 278 -14.35 -1.29 -35.79
N LEU A 279 -14.94 -1.93 -34.77
CA LEU A 279 -14.71 -1.59 -33.36
C LEU A 279 -13.23 -1.67 -33.00
N ASN A 280 -12.57 -2.78 -33.35
CA ASN A 280 -11.14 -2.97 -33.07
C ASN A 280 -10.28 -1.89 -33.76
N GLY A 281 -10.52 -1.62 -35.05
CA GLY A 281 -9.75 -0.61 -35.79
C GLY A 281 -9.95 0.82 -35.27
N GLU A 282 -11.14 1.14 -34.78
CA GLU A 282 -11.42 2.44 -34.16
C GLU A 282 -10.75 2.58 -32.78
N VAL A 283 -10.77 1.52 -31.96
CA VAL A 283 -10.06 1.45 -30.66
C VAL A 283 -8.55 1.60 -30.85
N ASP A 284 -7.95 0.88 -31.80
CA ASP A 284 -6.51 0.96 -32.10
C ASP A 284 -6.13 2.36 -32.60
N GLY A 285 -6.96 2.94 -33.46
CA GLY A 285 -6.74 4.28 -34.00
C GLY A 285 -6.80 5.37 -32.94
N VAL A 286 -7.70 5.26 -31.95
CA VAL A 286 -7.75 6.20 -30.81
C VAL A 286 -6.54 6.02 -29.91
N THR A 287 -6.17 4.78 -29.59
CA THR A 287 -5.05 4.45 -28.70
C THR A 287 -3.72 4.97 -29.22
N THR A 288 -3.51 4.94 -30.54
CA THR A 288 -2.23 5.32 -31.19
C THR A 288 -2.20 6.75 -31.71
N ALA A 289 -3.23 7.55 -31.45
CA ALA A 289 -3.33 8.91 -31.99
C ALA A 289 -2.22 9.84 -31.43
N PRO A 290 -1.52 10.61 -32.30
CA PRO A 290 -0.50 11.55 -31.86
C PRO A 290 -1.09 12.68 -31.04
N GLU A 291 -0.26 13.27 -30.17
CA GLU A 291 -0.65 14.42 -29.35
C GLU A 291 -1.15 15.57 -30.24
N GLY A 292 -2.25 16.21 -29.84
CA GLY A 292 -2.97 17.20 -30.66
C GLY A 292 -4.11 16.62 -31.52
N GLU A 293 -4.13 15.31 -31.82
CA GLU A 293 -5.19 14.69 -32.64
C GLU A 293 -6.12 13.74 -31.86
N ARG A 294 -5.75 13.39 -30.63
CA ARG A 294 -6.42 12.37 -29.79
C ARG A 294 -7.91 12.62 -29.58
N ASN A 295 -8.31 13.83 -29.16
CA ASN A 295 -9.72 14.15 -28.92
C ASN A 295 -10.53 14.12 -30.23
N ARG A 296 -9.96 14.63 -31.34
CA ARG A 296 -10.57 14.59 -32.68
C ARG A 296 -10.78 13.15 -33.17
N ARG A 297 -9.78 12.28 -32.96
CA ARG A 297 -9.84 10.86 -33.33
C ARG A 297 -10.88 10.10 -32.50
N LEU A 298 -10.95 10.38 -31.20
CA LEU A 298 -11.96 9.82 -30.28
C LEU A 298 -13.38 10.21 -30.68
N PHE A 299 -13.60 11.48 -31.01
CA PHE A 299 -14.89 11.96 -31.50
C PHE A 299 -15.30 11.24 -32.80
N ALA A 300 -14.38 11.13 -33.76
CA ALA A 300 -14.63 10.46 -35.03
C ALA A 300 -14.94 8.95 -34.85
N ALA A 301 -14.22 8.27 -33.96
CA ALA A 301 -14.44 6.87 -33.62
C ALA A 301 -15.84 6.64 -33.01
N ALA A 302 -16.22 7.44 -32.00
CA ALA A 302 -17.53 7.37 -31.38
C ALA A 302 -18.67 7.61 -32.37
N ARG A 303 -18.48 8.56 -33.29
CA ARG A 303 -19.46 8.86 -34.34
C ARG A 303 -19.62 7.70 -35.33
N ARG A 304 -18.52 7.16 -35.87
CA ARG A 304 -18.56 6.06 -36.86
C ARG A 304 -19.16 4.78 -36.29
N LEU A 305 -18.83 4.45 -35.05
CA LEU A 305 -19.38 3.26 -34.39
C LEU A 305 -20.87 3.43 -34.08
N ALA A 306 -21.31 4.64 -33.72
CA ALA A 306 -22.73 4.95 -33.57
C ALA A 306 -23.50 4.87 -34.91
N GLU A 307 -22.88 5.27 -36.03
CA GLU A 307 -23.47 5.12 -37.38
C GLU A 307 -23.63 3.64 -37.77
N LEU A 308 -22.67 2.79 -37.37
CA LEU A 308 -22.66 1.36 -37.68
C LEU A 308 -23.51 0.50 -36.73
N ALA A 309 -23.80 0.99 -35.52
CA ALA A 309 -24.47 0.24 -34.46
C ALA A 309 -25.81 -0.42 -34.87
N PRO A 310 -26.69 0.20 -35.69
CA PRO A 310 -27.93 -0.44 -36.12
C PRO A 310 -27.75 -1.73 -36.95
N THR A 311 -26.59 -1.89 -37.60
CA THR A 311 -26.31 -3.05 -38.47
C THR A 311 -25.81 -4.29 -37.70
N ALA A 312 -25.36 -4.10 -36.45
CA ALA A 312 -24.81 -5.17 -35.61
C ALA A 312 -25.00 -4.85 -34.10
N PRO A 313 -26.25 -4.75 -33.61
CA PRO A 313 -26.54 -4.31 -32.25
C PRO A 313 -26.00 -5.26 -31.16
N ALA A 314 -25.77 -6.53 -31.49
CA ALA A 314 -25.13 -7.49 -30.58
C ALA A 314 -23.63 -7.21 -30.34
N VAL A 315 -22.98 -6.49 -31.26
CA VAL A 315 -21.54 -6.18 -31.20
C VAL A 315 -21.29 -4.74 -30.80
N LEU A 316 -22.12 -3.82 -31.31
CA LEU A 316 -21.99 -2.37 -31.14
C LEU A 316 -23.06 -1.82 -30.19
N ASP A 317 -23.22 -2.48 -29.05
CA ASP A 317 -24.02 -1.95 -27.95
C ASP A 317 -23.39 -0.65 -27.42
N GLN A 318 -24.23 0.31 -27.01
CA GLN A 318 -23.77 1.62 -26.56
C GLN A 318 -22.85 1.53 -25.34
N ALA A 319 -23.16 0.67 -24.36
CA ALA A 319 -22.32 0.54 -23.17
C ALA A 319 -20.96 -0.06 -23.55
N VAL A 320 -20.96 -1.10 -24.40
CA VAL A 320 -19.74 -1.75 -24.89
C VAL A 320 -18.85 -0.76 -25.64
N VAL A 321 -19.39 -0.01 -26.59
CA VAL A 321 -18.58 0.96 -27.37
C VAL A 321 -18.08 2.10 -26.48
N HIS A 322 -18.90 2.56 -25.53
CA HIS A 322 -18.49 3.62 -24.61
C HIS A 322 -17.34 3.19 -23.70
N ASP A 323 -17.40 1.97 -23.16
CA ASP A 323 -16.36 1.42 -22.28
C ASP A 323 -15.05 1.20 -23.06
N ASP A 324 -15.13 0.63 -24.26
CA ASP A 324 -13.97 0.37 -25.12
C ASP A 324 -13.28 1.68 -25.57
N LEU A 325 -14.05 2.69 -25.97
CA LEU A 325 -13.50 4.00 -26.34
C LEU A 325 -12.98 4.78 -25.13
N ALA A 326 -13.59 4.65 -23.96
CA ALA A 326 -13.09 5.27 -22.74
C ALA A 326 -11.76 4.63 -22.29
N ALA A 327 -11.61 3.32 -22.46
CA ALA A 327 -10.33 2.64 -22.27
C ALA A 327 -9.26 3.14 -23.24
N ALA A 328 -9.59 3.23 -24.54
CA ALA A 328 -8.68 3.74 -25.57
C ALA A 328 -8.26 5.20 -25.33
N ALA A 329 -9.21 6.06 -24.94
CA ALA A 329 -8.97 7.46 -24.62
C ALA A 329 -8.01 7.64 -23.43
N ARG A 330 -8.18 6.84 -22.37
CA ARG A 330 -7.25 6.82 -21.23
C ARG A 330 -5.86 6.38 -21.63
N ALA A 331 -5.74 5.36 -22.49
CA ALA A 331 -4.45 4.91 -23.01
C ALA A 331 -3.76 5.99 -23.86
N ALA A 332 -4.53 6.80 -24.59
CA ALA A 332 -4.03 7.97 -25.32
C ALA A 332 -3.73 9.18 -24.41
N GLY A 333 -3.99 9.11 -23.10
CA GLY A 333 -3.73 10.21 -22.16
C GLY A 333 -4.79 11.33 -22.18
N ILE A 334 -6.02 11.05 -22.63
CA ILE A 334 -7.17 11.96 -22.50
C ILE A 334 -7.74 11.81 -21.09
N GLY A 335 -8.00 12.94 -20.40
CA GLY A 335 -8.60 12.93 -19.07
C GLY A 335 -9.99 12.29 -19.06
N GLU A 336 -10.34 11.56 -18.00
CA GLU A 336 -11.55 10.72 -17.94
C GLU A 336 -12.85 11.51 -18.20
N GLN A 337 -13.04 12.66 -17.54
CA GLN A 337 -14.22 13.50 -17.75
C GLN A 337 -14.28 14.09 -19.17
N GLU A 338 -13.13 14.37 -19.77
CA GLU A 338 -13.02 14.87 -21.14
C GLU A 338 -13.36 13.78 -22.15
N ALA A 339 -12.81 12.58 -21.98
CA ALA A 339 -13.09 11.41 -22.81
C ALA A 339 -14.58 11.07 -22.81
N LEU A 340 -15.21 10.98 -21.63
CA LEU A 340 -16.63 10.68 -21.51
C LEU A 340 -17.52 11.74 -22.18
N ARG A 341 -17.13 13.02 -22.10
CA ARG A 341 -17.84 14.11 -22.79
C ARG A 341 -17.73 13.96 -24.31
N THR A 342 -16.53 13.71 -24.82
CA THR A 342 -16.27 13.54 -26.25
C THR A 342 -16.96 12.30 -26.82
N ILE A 343 -16.91 11.16 -26.11
CA ILE A 343 -17.59 9.92 -26.52
C ILE A 343 -19.09 10.14 -26.62
N ARG A 344 -19.72 10.70 -25.57
CA ARG A 344 -21.17 11.01 -25.59
C ARG A 344 -21.56 11.93 -26.75
N SER A 345 -20.76 12.97 -26.98
CA SER A 345 -21.01 13.93 -28.06
C SER A 345 -20.87 13.29 -29.45
N GLY A 346 -19.82 12.50 -29.68
CA GLY A 346 -19.61 11.78 -30.93
C GLY A 346 -20.68 10.71 -31.19
N TRP A 347 -21.03 9.93 -30.16
CA TRP A 347 -22.09 8.91 -30.25
C TRP A 347 -23.45 9.52 -30.62
N THR A 348 -23.83 10.61 -29.95
CA THR A 348 -25.09 11.34 -30.25
C THR A 348 -25.08 11.91 -31.68
N ALA A 349 -23.93 12.38 -32.17
CA ALA A 349 -23.79 12.87 -33.54
C ALA A 349 -23.95 11.74 -34.57
N GLY A 350 -23.40 10.55 -34.31
CA GLY A 350 -23.51 9.40 -35.21
C GLY A 350 -24.92 8.80 -35.26
N GLN A 351 -25.62 8.75 -34.12
CA GLN A 351 -27.03 8.32 -34.08
C GLN A 351 -27.94 9.23 -34.92
N ARG A 352 -27.66 10.54 -34.96
CA ARG A 352 -28.39 11.49 -35.81
C ARG A 352 -28.03 11.35 -37.30
N GLY A 353 -26.78 11.02 -37.61
CA GLY A 353 -26.31 10.78 -38.99
C GLY A 353 -26.90 9.51 -39.61
N ALA A 354 -27.01 8.43 -38.83
CA ALA A 354 -27.61 7.17 -39.28
C ALA A 354 -29.09 7.30 -39.68
N MET A 355 -29.83 8.19 -39.02
CA MET A 355 -31.26 8.46 -39.28
C MET A 355 -31.50 9.35 -40.51
N GLY A 356 -30.46 9.96 -41.09
CA GLY A 356 -30.54 10.80 -42.29
C GLY A 356 -30.04 10.14 -43.58
N GLY A 357 -29.45 8.94 -43.49
CA GLY A 357 -28.91 8.19 -44.64
C GLY A 357 -29.83 7.09 -45.19
N ALA A 358 -31.06 7.00 -44.69
CA ALA A 358 -32.12 6.14 -45.23
C ALA A 358 -33.24 7.02 -45.80
N ALA A 359 -32.97 7.62 -46.96
CA ALA A 359 -33.96 8.23 -47.86
C ALA A 359 -33.52 7.99 -49.30
#